data_AF-A0A2S2DDT4-F1
#
_entry.id   AF-A0A2S2DDT4-F1
#
_cell.length_a   1.000
_cell.length_b   1.000
_cell.length_c   1.000
_cell.angle_alpha   90.00
_cell.angle_beta   90.00
_cell.angle_gamma   90.00
#
_symmetry.space_group_name_H-M   'P 1'
#
loop_
_entity.id
_entity.type
_entity.pdbx_description
1 polymer ?
#
loop_
_entity_poly.entity_id
_entity_poly.type
_entity_poly.pdbx_seq_one_letter_code
_entity_poly.pdbx_strand_id
1 'polypeptide(L)'
;MSQPPAQDQDVQLRRVGDGAELSVVLGPAHDPDTLRAALGLGLSSALCFDAGLACNDDGRWLVLTRWLDTLPDAPALDAARAAMLEQRAAWRALLPAQGDAGSASARASQELRQQQRLRGLFARTNP
;
A
#
# COMPACT_ATOMS: atom_id res chain seq x y z
N MET A 1 20.27 -16.36 -7.11
CA MET A 1 20.76 -15.50 -6.00
C MET A 1 19.84 -14.30 -5.94
N SER A 2 18.81 -14.36 -5.10
CA SER A 2 17.84 -13.26 -4.97
C SER A 2 18.47 -12.13 -4.17
N GLN A 3 18.66 -10.99 -4.82
CA GLN A 3 19.18 -9.76 -4.22
C GLN A 3 18.22 -9.33 -3.09
N PRO A 4 18.71 -8.94 -1.90
CA PRO A 4 17.84 -8.39 -0.87
C PRO A 4 17.12 -7.17 -1.46
N PRO A 5 15.78 -7.04 -1.30
CA PRO A 5 15.08 -5.91 -1.89
C PRO A 5 15.68 -4.63 -1.33
N ALA A 6 16.03 -3.72 -2.25
CA ALA A 6 16.49 -2.39 -1.92
C ALA A 6 15.55 -1.82 -0.84
N GLN A 7 16.21 -1.44 0.25
CA GLN A 7 15.81 -0.80 1.50
C GLN A 7 14.33 -0.42 1.61
N ASP A 8 13.80 -0.60 2.83
CA ASP A 8 12.44 -0.31 3.29
C ASP A 8 11.77 0.95 2.66
N GLN A 9 12.51 1.94 2.13
CA GLN A 9 11.99 3.17 1.53
C GLN A 9 11.94 3.23 -0.01
N ASP A 10 12.40 2.22 -0.74
CA ASP A 10 12.53 2.35 -2.20
C ASP A 10 11.31 1.81 -2.95
N VAL A 11 10.77 2.63 -3.86
CA VAL A 11 9.71 2.23 -4.78
C VAL A 11 10.37 1.62 -6.01
N GLN A 12 10.10 0.35 -6.27
CA GLN A 12 10.63 -0.38 -7.40
C GLN A 12 9.72 -0.17 -8.62
N LEU A 13 10.34 -0.02 -9.79
CA LEU A 13 9.65 0.05 -11.07
C LEU A 13 10.04 -1.17 -11.89
N ARG A 14 9.06 -1.98 -12.27
CA ARG A 14 9.23 -3.14 -13.16
C ARG A 14 8.44 -2.91 -14.45
N ARG A 15 9.11 -2.91 -15.60
CA ARG A 15 8.42 -2.84 -16.89
C ARG A 15 7.75 -4.17 -17.21
N VAL A 16 6.52 -4.13 -17.71
CA VAL A 16 5.75 -5.33 -18.08
C VAL A 16 4.96 -5.01 -19.36
N GLY A 17 5.45 -5.53 -20.49
CA GLY A 17 4.91 -5.18 -21.81
C GLY A 17 5.03 -3.68 -22.08
N ASP A 18 3.92 -3.06 -22.49
CA ASP A 18 3.82 -1.61 -22.75
C ASP A 18 3.58 -0.77 -21.47
N GLY A 19 3.31 -1.45 -20.35
CA GLY A 19 3.04 -0.84 -19.06
C GLY A 19 4.19 -1.00 -18.07
N ALA A 20 3.91 -0.62 -16.82
CA ALA A 20 4.83 -0.82 -15.71
C ALA A 20 4.10 -1.10 -14.40
N GLU A 21 4.78 -1.82 -13.53
CA GLU A 21 4.37 -2.04 -12.16
C GLU A 21 5.28 -1.23 -11.23
N LEU A 22 4.67 -0.45 -10.36
CA LEU A 22 5.32 0.13 -9.20
C LEU A 22 5.07 -0.75 -7.98
N SER A 23 6.10 -1.04 -7.20
CA SER A 23 5.95 -1.80 -5.97
C SER A 23 6.74 -1.21 -4.82
N VAL A 24 6.23 -1.36 -3.60
CA VAL A 24 6.92 -0.94 -2.38
C VAL A 24 6.64 -1.92 -1.25
N VAL A 25 7.66 -2.21 -0.46
CA VAL A 25 7.58 -3.15 0.66
C VAL A 25 6.86 -2.50 1.84
N LEU A 26 5.83 -3.17 2.35
CA LEU A 26 5.14 -2.78 3.58
C LEU A 26 5.82 -3.35 4.82
N GLY A 27 6.30 -4.59 4.71
CA GLY A 27 6.91 -5.33 5.80
C GLY A 27 6.82 -6.84 5.58
N PRO A 28 7.19 -7.64 6.59
CA PRO A 28 7.21 -9.07 6.47
C PRO A 28 5.78 -9.66 6.39
N ALA A 29 5.57 -10.63 5.50
CA ALA A 29 4.29 -11.33 5.33
C ALA A 29 4.06 -12.49 6.31
N HIS A 30 5.06 -12.83 7.13
CA HIS A 30 5.02 -14.01 8.00
C HIS A 30 4.22 -13.83 9.29
N ASP A 31 3.78 -12.60 9.60
CA ASP A 31 2.93 -12.35 10.76
C ASP A 31 1.44 -12.54 10.39
N PRO A 32 0.74 -13.57 10.93
CA PRO A 32 -0.65 -13.85 10.60
C PRO A 32 -1.61 -12.70 10.94
N ASP A 33 -1.31 -11.92 11.99
CA ASP A 33 -2.14 -10.79 12.40
C ASP A 33 -1.98 -9.60 11.44
N THR A 34 -0.75 -9.29 11.03
CA THR A 34 -0.48 -8.35 9.93
C THR A 34 -1.18 -8.80 8.65
N LEU A 35 -1.10 -10.07 8.26
CA LEU A 35 -1.75 -10.57 7.05
C LEU A 35 -3.27 -10.43 7.11
N ARG A 36 -3.88 -10.76 8.25
CA ARG A 36 -5.33 -10.65 8.45
C ARG A 36 -5.80 -9.19 8.42
N ALA A 37 -5.08 -8.30 9.09
CA ALA A 37 -5.34 -6.86 9.03
C ALA A 37 -5.20 -6.34 7.59
N ALA A 38 -4.17 -6.80 6.88
CA ALA A 38 -3.93 -6.39 5.51
C ALA A 38 -4.99 -6.87 4.53
N LEU A 39 -5.46 -8.13 4.67
CA LEU A 39 -6.56 -8.66 3.87
C LEU A 39 -7.87 -7.90 4.12
N GLY A 40 -8.14 -7.52 5.37
CA GLY A 40 -9.31 -6.69 5.72
C GLY A 40 -9.27 -5.28 5.12
N LEU A 41 -8.07 -4.73 4.91
CA LEU A 41 -7.84 -3.41 4.33
C LEU A 41 -7.67 -3.44 2.80
N GLY A 42 -7.20 -4.57 2.26
CA GLY A 42 -6.79 -4.70 0.86
C GLY A 42 -7.90 -4.44 -0.15
N LEU A 43 -9.13 -4.89 0.15
CA LEU A 43 -10.28 -4.65 -0.73
C LEU A 43 -10.65 -3.16 -0.78
N SER A 44 -10.65 -2.47 0.37
CA SER A 44 -10.90 -1.02 0.44
C SER A 44 -9.76 -0.22 -0.20
N SER A 45 -8.53 -0.71 -0.12
CA SER A 45 -7.38 -0.04 -0.71
C SER A 45 -7.39 -0.09 -2.23
N ALA A 46 -7.69 -1.24 -2.84
CA ALA A 46 -7.79 -1.35 -4.29
C ALA A 46 -8.84 -0.38 -4.86
N LEU A 47 -9.95 -0.19 -4.14
CA LEU A 47 -11.02 0.73 -4.53
C LEU A 47 -10.66 2.22 -4.33
N CYS A 48 -9.85 2.56 -3.33
CA CYS A 48 -9.58 3.96 -2.98
C CYS A 48 -8.25 4.50 -3.51
N PHE A 49 -7.29 3.63 -3.81
CA PHE A 49 -5.88 4.03 -3.97
C PHE A 49 -5.24 3.51 -5.25
N ASP A 50 -5.98 2.76 -6.10
CA ASP A 50 -5.45 2.22 -7.36
C ASP A 50 -4.17 1.38 -7.13
N ALA A 51 -4.08 0.77 -5.95
CA ALA A 51 -2.96 -0.03 -5.50
C ALA A 51 -3.46 -1.32 -4.87
N GLY A 52 -2.97 -2.45 -5.40
CA GLY A 52 -3.23 -3.80 -4.93
C GLY A 52 -2.25 -4.23 -3.84
N LEU A 53 -2.71 -5.14 -2.99
CA LEU A 53 -1.90 -5.79 -1.98
C LEU A 53 -1.46 -7.17 -2.49
N ALA A 54 -0.18 -7.47 -2.43
CA ALA A 54 0.38 -8.75 -2.85
C ALA A 54 1.47 -9.23 -1.89
N CYS A 55 1.91 -10.47 -2.07
CA CYS A 55 3.19 -10.93 -1.54
C CYS A 55 4.23 -10.90 -2.66
N ASN A 56 5.49 -10.68 -2.31
CA ASN A 56 6.58 -10.85 -3.27
C ASN A 56 6.72 -12.33 -3.70
N ASP A 57 7.51 -12.61 -4.74
CA ASP A 57 7.62 -13.95 -5.35
C ASP A 57 7.98 -15.06 -4.34
N ASP A 58 8.80 -14.76 -3.33
CA ASP A 58 9.20 -15.70 -2.28
C ASP A 58 8.16 -15.82 -1.14
N GLY A 59 7.07 -15.07 -1.18
CA GLY A 59 6.01 -15.04 -0.17
C GLY A 59 6.42 -14.43 1.17
N ARG A 60 7.60 -13.82 1.28
CA ARG A 60 8.19 -13.35 2.55
C ARG A 60 7.80 -11.93 2.90
N TRP A 61 7.46 -11.12 1.91
CA TRP A 61 7.23 -9.69 2.05
C TRP A 61 5.86 -9.33 1.53
N LEU A 62 5.14 -8.55 2.33
CA LEU A 62 3.91 -7.88 1.93
C LEU A 62 4.30 -6.64 1.13
N VAL A 63 3.72 -6.50 -0.06
CA VAL A 63 4.01 -5.42 -0.99
C VAL A 63 2.73 -4.72 -1.42
N LEU A 64 2.81 -3.39 -1.55
CA LEU A 64 1.84 -2.65 -2.35
C LEU A 64 2.33 -2.65 -3.79
N THR A 65 1.39 -2.81 -4.71
CA THR A 65 1.64 -2.83 -6.15
C THR A 65 0.66 -1.89 -6.82
N ARG A 66 1.13 -1.14 -7.79
CA ARG A 66 0.31 -0.27 -8.63
C ARG A 66 0.65 -0.51 -10.10
N TRP A 67 -0.38 -0.75 -10.89
CA TRP A 67 -0.22 -0.87 -12.33
C TRP A 67 -0.26 0.50 -13.00
N LEU A 68 0.57 0.69 -14.00
CA LEU A 68 0.60 1.85 -14.88
C LEU A 68 0.39 1.34 -16.30
N ASP A 69 -0.72 1.77 -16.93
CA ASP A 69 -1.12 1.30 -18.27
C ASP A 69 -0.06 1.58 -19.34
N THR A 70 0.72 2.63 -19.15
CA THR A 70 1.82 3.03 -20.02
C THR A 70 3.06 3.33 -19.20
N LEU A 71 4.24 3.17 -19.79
CA LEU A 71 5.47 3.63 -19.17
C LEU A 71 5.42 5.15 -18.94
N PRO A 72 5.46 5.63 -17.69
CA PRO A 72 5.38 7.06 -17.40
C PRO A 72 6.65 7.79 -17.85
N ASP A 73 6.51 9.06 -18.18
CA ASP A 73 7.65 9.98 -18.26
C ASP A 73 8.22 10.26 -16.85
N ALA A 74 9.38 10.92 -16.78
CA ALA A 74 10.05 11.14 -15.50
C ALA A 74 9.17 11.92 -14.48
N PRO A 75 8.49 13.02 -14.84
CA PRO A 75 7.62 13.73 -13.91
C PRO A 75 6.43 12.89 -13.42
N ALA A 76 5.77 12.14 -14.30
CA ALA A 76 4.66 11.28 -13.89
C ALA A 76 5.14 10.11 -13.01
N LEU A 77 6.33 9.59 -13.26
CA LEU A 77 6.95 8.54 -12.43
C LEU A 77 7.24 9.06 -11.02
N ASP A 78 7.78 10.27 -10.88
CA ASP A 78 8.06 10.86 -9.57
C ASP A 78 6.78 11.12 -8.78
N ALA A 79 5.73 11.62 -9.43
CA ALA A 79 4.42 11.78 -8.81
C ALA A 79 3.83 10.43 -8.36
N ALA A 80 3.95 9.39 -9.19
CA ALA A 80 3.48 8.05 -8.86
C ALA A 80 4.28 7.41 -7.70
N ARG A 81 5.60 7.65 -7.65
CA ARG A 81 6.46 7.24 -6.52
C ARG A 81 6.06 7.93 -5.22
N ALA A 82 5.84 9.25 -5.26
CA ALA A 82 5.41 10.02 -4.10
C ALA A 82 4.07 9.51 -3.54
N ALA A 83 3.08 9.27 -4.43
CA ALA A 83 1.80 8.70 -4.06
C ALA A 83 1.94 7.30 -3.42
N MET A 84 2.80 6.43 -3.97
CA MET A 84 3.07 5.10 -3.41
C MET A 84 3.69 5.18 -2.01
N LEU A 85 4.58 6.16 -1.76
CA LEU A 85 5.17 6.36 -0.44
C LEU A 85 4.16 6.88 0.58
N GLU A 86 3.27 7.79 0.19
CA GLU A 86 2.16 8.26 1.04
C GLU A 86 1.23 7.10 1.40
N GLN A 87 0.87 6.27 0.42
CA GLN A 87 0.06 5.07 0.63
C GLN A 87 0.75 4.08 1.57
N ARG A 88 2.05 3.82 1.38
CA ARG A 88 2.83 2.98 2.29
C ARG A 88 2.80 3.51 3.72
N ALA A 89 2.95 4.82 3.92
CA ALA A 89 2.88 5.41 5.25
C ALA A 89 1.50 5.20 5.90
N ALA A 90 0.42 5.42 5.15
CA ALA A 90 -0.94 5.15 5.62
C ALA A 90 -1.13 3.67 5.99
N TRP A 91 -0.65 2.75 5.15
CA TRP A 91 -0.72 1.31 5.41
C TRP A 91 0.06 0.90 6.66
N ARG A 92 1.29 1.39 6.83
CA ARG A 92 2.10 1.08 8.03
C ARG A 92 1.48 1.63 9.32
N ALA A 93 0.72 2.72 9.25
CA ALA A 93 -0.01 3.24 10.41
C ALA A 93 -1.22 2.37 10.80
N LEU A 94 -1.80 1.64 9.85
CA LEU A 94 -2.97 0.78 10.08
C LEU A 94 -2.58 -0.64 10.49
N LEU A 95 -1.51 -1.15 9.88
CA LEU A 95 -1.00 -2.47 10.20
C LEU A 95 -0.49 -2.47 11.65
N PRO A 96 -0.69 -3.57 12.39
CA PRO A 96 -0.10 -3.73 13.71
C PRO A 96 1.40 -3.45 13.62
N ALA A 97 1.92 -2.58 14.49
CA ALA A 97 3.35 -2.47 14.66
C ALA A 97 3.88 -3.86 15.02
N GLN A 98 4.86 -4.36 14.28
CA GLN A 98 5.50 -5.65 14.54
C GLN A 98 6.11 -5.59 15.95
N GLY A 99 5.36 -6.06 16.95
CA GLY A 99 5.75 -6.02 18.36
C GLY A 99 4.70 -5.50 19.36
N ASP A 100 3.62 -4.83 18.95
CA ASP A 100 2.62 -4.28 19.90
C ASP A 100 1.19 -4.60 19.45
N ALA A 101 0.79 -5.84 19.75
CA ALA A 101 -0.51 -6.38 19.39
C ALA A 101 -1.65 -5.74 20.20
N GLY A 102 -2.47 -4.94 19.52
CA GLY A 102 -3.91 -4.86 19.83
C GLY A 102 -4.49 -3.46 20.05
N SER A 103 -3.78 -2.52 20.67
CA SER A 103 -4.40 -1.28 21.16
C SER A 103 -4.24 -0.08 20.21
N ALA A 104 -3.11 0.04 19.51
CA ALA A 104 -2.82 1.16 18.62
C ALA A 104 -3.45 0.99 17.22
N SER A 105 -3.31 -0.20 16.62
CA SER A 105 -3.87 -0.52 15.29
C SER A 105 -5.40 -0.44 15.27
N ALA A 106 -6.08 -0.82 16.35
CA ALA A 106 -7.54 -0.73 16.45
C ALA A 106 -8.04 0.73 16.43
N ARG A 107 -7.32 1.66 17.07
CA ARG A 107 -7.65 3.09 17.08
C ARG A 107 -7.36 3.74 15.73
N ALA A 108 -6.20 3.47 15.13
CA ALA A 108 -5.85 3.95 13.79
C ALA A 108 -6.88 3.49 12.73
N SER A 109 -7.34 2.23 12.83
CA SER A 109 -8.37 1.67 11.95
C SER A 109 -9.76 2.28 12.16
N GLN A 110 -10.09 2.78 13.36
CA GLN A 110 -11.33 3.51 13.60
C GLN A 110 -11.27 4.93 13.05
N GLU A 111 -10.15 5.62 13.26
CA GLU A 111 -9.96 6.99 12.82
C GLU A 111 -9.95 7.11 11.30
N LEU A 112 -9.32 6.16 10.59
CA LEU A 112 -9.38 6.15 9.12
C LEU A 112 -10.76 5.83 8.58
N ARG A 113 -11.52 4.91 9.21
CA ARG A 113 -12.93 4.67 8.82
C ARG A 113 -13.79 5.91 9.02
N GLN A 114 -13.50 6.69 10.05
CA GLN A 114 -14.16 7.97 10.30
C GLN A 114 -13.74 9.02 9.25
N GLN A 115 -12.46 9.12 8.91
CA GLN A 115 -11.98 10.02 7.87
C GLN A 115 -12.49 9.63 6.47
N GLN A 116 -12.60 8.34 6.16
CA GLN A 116 -13.19 7.81 4.92
C GLN A 116 -14.68 8.11 4.85
N ARG A 117 -15.41 7.95 5.97
CA ARG A 117 -16.82 8.35 6.06
C ARG A 117 -16.99 9.85 5.83
N LEU A 118 -16.12 10.68 6.44
CA LEU A 118 -16.15 12.13 6.25
C LEU A 118 -15.82 12.51 4.80
N ARG A 119 -14.76 11.96 4.22
CA ARG A 119 -14.41 12.20 2.80
C ARG A 119 -15.49 11.76 1.84
N GLY A 120 -16.13 10.61 2.06
CA GLY A 120 -17.27 10.15 1.25
C GLY A 120 -18.51 11.04 1.37
N LEU A 121 -18.73 11.66 2.54
CA LEU A 121 -19.78 12.66 2.73
C LEU A 121 -19.48 13.95 1.97
N PHE A 122 -18.23 14.42 1.97
CA PHE A 122 -17.82 15.64 1.27
C PHE A 122 -17.66 15.46 -0.25
N ALA A 123 -17.36 14.25 -0.73
CA ALA A 123 -17.32 13.94 -2.16
C ALA A 123 -18.73 13.88 -2.80
N ARG A 124 -19.78 13.76 -1.99
CA ARG A 124 -21.18 13.67 -2.44
C ARG A 124 -21.94 15.01 -2.39
N THR A 125 -21.34 16.06 -1.82
CA THR A 125 -21.97 17.39 -1.66
C THR A 125 -21.38 18.47 -2.55
N ASN A 126 -20.53 18.14 -3.53
CA ASN A 126 -20.15 19.10 -4.57
C ASN A 126 -20.95 18.80 -5.86
N PRO A 127 -22.05 19.54 -6.13
CA PRO A 127 -22.77 19.46 -7.40
C PRO A 127 -21.95 20.00 -8.57
#